data_AF-A0A521LEN3-F1
#
_entry.id   AF-A0A521LEN3-F1
#
_cell.length_a   1.000
_cell.length_b   1.000
_cell.length_c   1.000
_cell.angle_alpha   90.00
_cell.angle_beta   90.00
_cell.angle_gamma   90.00
#
_symmetry.space_group_name_H-M   'P 1'
#
loop_
_entity.id
_entity.type
_entity.pdbx_description
1 polymer ?
#
loop_
_entity_poly.entity_id
_entity_poly.type
_entity_poly.pdbx_seq_one_letter_code
_entity_poly.pdbx_strand_id
1 'polypeptide(L)'
;MPLWLTDAMGHGGYFVGQELPKTVLDDLSGLDCFISLNGVTIYDRPAVHGNGDPMAPFLAWANRKEEGLGPLKAGQLVTTGSLCGGVLSPGKGEVVTRLAPLADLSFTLR
;
A
#
# COMPACT_ATOMS: atom_id res chain seq x y z
N MET A 1 -14.26 8.02 -19.59
CA MET A 1 -13.14 7.78 -18.64
C MET A 1 -13.15 6.31 -18.24
N PRO A 2 -12.00 5.68 -17.97
CA PRO A 2 -11.93 4.30 -17.51
C PRO A 2 -12.70 4.10 -16.19
N LEU A 3 -13.44 2.98 -16.06
CA LEU A 3 -14.30 2.69 -14.90
C LEU A 3 -13.56 2.80 -13.56
N TRP A 4 -12.34 2.26 -13.49
CA TRP A 4 -11.51 2.33 -12.29
C TRP A 4 -11.16 3.76 -11.86
N LEU A 5 -10.98 4.67 -12.82
CA LEU A 5 -10.67 6.06 -12.52
C LEU A 5 -11.90 6.80 -11.98
N THR A 6 -13.09 6.49 -12.52
CA THR A 6 -14.36 7.08 -12.04
C THR A 6 -14.73 6.63 -10.63
N ASP A 7 -14.23 5.48 -10.18
CA ASP A 7 -14.45 4.93 -8.83
C ASP A 7 -13.27 5.20 -7.88
N ALA A 8 -12.59 6.35 -8.03
CA ALA A 8 -11.46 6.74 -7.20
C ALA A 8 -10.36 5.67 -7.07
N MET A 9 -10.10 4.92 -8.15
CA MET A 9 -9.16 3.78 -8.18
C MET A 9 -9.51 2.65 -7.19
N GLY A 10 -10.79 2.46 -6.87
CA GLY A 10 -11.26 1.44 -5.92
C GLY A 10 -10.90 1.76 -4.46
N HIS A 11 -10.64 3.02 -4.13
CA HIS A 11 -10.20 3.42 -2.80
C HIS A 11 -11.35 3.40 -1.77
N GLY A 12 -11.37 2.39 -0.90
CA GLY A 12 -12.32 2.29 0.21
C GLY A 12 -11.86 2.92 1.53
N GLY A 13 -10.54 3.00 1.76
CA GLY A 13 -9.96 3.50 3.01
C GLY A 13 -8.53 2.99 3.22
N TYR A 14 -7.88 3.49 4.27
CA TYR A 14 -6.52 3.07 4.66
C TYR A 14 -6.40 2.97 6.18
N PHE A 15 -5.45 2.14 6.61
CA PHE A 15 -4.97 2.07 7.98
C PHE A 15 -3.46 2.34 7.95
N VAL A 16 -2.98 3.26 8.80
CA VAL A 16 -1.55 3.63 8.86
C VAL A 16 -0.93 2.95 10.07
N GLY A 17 0.14 2.19 9.83
CA GLY A 17 0.93 1.56 10.89
C GLY A 17 1.97 2.50 11.50
N GLN A 18 3.03 1.91 12.04
CA GLN A 18 4.16 2.64 12.61
C GLN A 18 4.90 3.50 11.58
N GLU A 19 5.53 4.58 12.05
CA GLU A 19 6.45 5.39 11.24
C GLU A 19 7.75 4.62 11.00
N LEU A 20 8.22 4.62 9.75
CA LEU A 20 9.49 4.00 9.36
C LEU A 20 10.50 5.06 8.91
N PRO A 21 11.81 4.83 9.09
CA PRO A 21 12.85 5.71 8.55
C PRO A 21 12.72 5.84 7.02
N LYS A 22 12.90 7.05 6.49
CA LYS A 22 12.82 7.31 5.05
C LYS A 22 13.81 6.48 4.23
N THR A 23 14.94 6.09 4.82
CA THR A 23 15.97 5.24 4.19
C THR A 23 15.46 3.86 3.81
N VAL A 24 14.31 3.42 4.33
CA VAL A 24 13.63 2.20 3.86
C VAL A 24 13.27 2.28 2.38
N LEU A 25 13.03 3.47 1.85
CA LEU A 25 12.69 3.65 0.42
C LEU A 25 13.92 3.48 -0.50
N ASP A 26 15.14 3.43 0.03
CA ASP A 26 16.36 3.29 -0.78
C ASP A 26 16.50 1.87 -1.34
N ASP A 27 16.02 0.86 -0.59
CA ASP A 27 15.98 -0.53 -1.02
C ASP A 27 14.80 -1.26 -0.36
N LEU A 28 13.86 -1.70 -1.19
CA LEU A 28 12.67 -2.47 -0.79
C LEU A 28 12.76 -3.93 -1.23
N SER A 29 13.91 -4.36 -1.73
CA SER A 29 14.14 -5.75 -2.12
C SER A 29 14.24 -6.66 -0.90
N GLY A 30 13.85 -7.92 -1.06
CA GLY A 30 13.94 -8.93 0.01
C GLY A 30 12.93 -8.77 1.16
N LEU A 31 11.94 -7.89 1.01
CA LEU A 31 10.82 -7.78 1.95
C LEU A 31 9.79 -8.87 1.69
N ASP A 32 9.09 -9.30 2.75
CA ASP A 32 7.98 -10.24 2.66
C ASP A 32 6.68 -9.62 3.17
N CYS A 33 5.57 -9.92 2.50
CA CYS A 33 4.24 -9.54 2.92
C CYS A 33 3.51 -10.75 3.51
N PHE A 34 2.96 -10.57 4.71
CA PHE A 34 2.09 -11.54 5.37
C PHE A 34 0.77 -10.88 5.76
N ILE A 35 -0.34 -11.60 5.57
CA ILE A 35 -1.68 -11.20 5.98
C ILE A 35 -2.43 -12.43 6.50
N SER A 36 -3.05 -12.29 7.68
CA SER A 36 -4.03 -13.24 8.20
C SER A 36 -5.33 -12.57 8.60
N LEU A 37 -6.44 -13.30 8.51
CA LEU A 37 -7.75 -12.93 9.03
C LEU A 37 -8.21 -13.98 10.05
N ASN A 38 -8.51 -13.56 11.29
CA ASN A 38 -8.90 -14.43 12.39
C ASN A 38 -7.94 -15.62 12.58
N GLY A 39 -6.63 -15.37 12.49
CA GLY A 39 -5.57 -16.37 12.60
C GLY A 39 -5.38 -17.25 11.36
N VAL A 40 -6.22 -17.14 10.33
CA VAL A 40 -6.05 -17.88 9.07
C VAL A 40 -5.21 -17.05 8.10
N THR A 41 -4.09 -17.62 7.66
CA THR A 41 -3.22 -16.97 6.66
C THR A 41 -3.95 -16.87 5.32
N ILE A 42 -4.03 -15.66 4.77
CA ILE A 42 -4.64 -15.38 3.46
C ILE A 42 -3.61 -14.86 2.45
N TYR A 43 -2.43 -14.45 2.90
CA TYR A 43 -1.30 -14.08 2.06
C TYR A 43 0.02 -14.28 2.82
N ASP A 44 1.01 -14.91 2.19
CA ASP A 44 2.37 -15.07 2.73
C ASP A 44 3.36 -15.28 1.57
N ARG A 45 3.92 -14.19 1.04
CA ARG A 45 4.76 -14.16 -0.17
C ARG A 45 5.71 -12.95 -0.16
N PRO A 46 6.77 -12.97 -0.99
CA PRO A 46 7.61 -11.80 -1.22
C PRO A 46 6.80 -10.55 -1.58
N ALA A 47 7.22 -9.42 -1.05
CA ALA A 47 6.68 -8.11 -1.37
C ALA A 47 7.08 -7.74 -2.81
N VAL A 48 6.10 -7.55 -3.69
CA VAL A 48 6.30 -7.19 -5.10
C VAL A 48 5.35 -6.07 -5.47
N HIS A 49 5.91 -4.94 -5.90
CA HIS A 49 5.14 -3.84 -6.46
C HIS A 49 4.79 -4.11 -7.92
N GLY A 50 3.57 -3.78 -8.36
CA GLY A 50 3.12 -3.98 -9.75
C GLY A 50 3.97 -3.24 -10.79
N ASN A 51 4.65 -2.16 -10.39
CA ASN A 51 5.58 -1.40 -11.24
C ASN A 51 7.06 -1.74 -10.97
N GLY A 52 7.35 -2.80 -10.19
CA GLY A 52 8.69 -3.13 -9.70
C GLY A 52 9.12 -2.27 -8.51
N ASP A 53 9.12 -0.96 -8.68
CA ASP A 53 9.44 0.03 -7.64
C ASP A 53 8.18 0.84 -7.25
N PRO A 54 7.81 0.93 -5.96
CA PRO A 54 6.69 1.76 -5.51
C PRO A 54 6.94 3.26 -5.63
N MET A 55 8.19 3.75 -5.67
CA MET A 55 8.47 5.17 -5.85
C MET A 55 8.29 5.63 -7.30
N ALA A 56 8.41 4.72 -8.27
CA ALA A 56 8.24 5.03 -9.69
C ALA A 56 6.92 5.76 -10.04
N PRO A 57 5.72 5.26 -9.67
CA PRO A 57 4.46 5.97 -9.97
C PRO A 57 4.35 7.33 -9.25
N PHE A 58 4.86 7.42 -8.02
CA PHE A 58 4.86 8.68 -7.27
C PHE A 58 5.72 9.74 -7.95
N LEU A 59 6.95 9.40 -8.33
CA LEU A 59 7.87 10.31 -9.01
C LEU A 59 7.34 10.72 -10.39
N ALA A 60 6.70 9.81 -11.13
CA ALA A 60 6.04 10.15 -12.39
C ALA A 60 4.91 11.16 -12.19
N TRP A 61 4.08 10.97 -11.16
CA TRP A 61 3.02 11.92 -10.80
C TRP A 61 3.57 13.27 -10.33
N ALA A 62 4.55 13.26 -9.44
CA ALA A 62 5.14 14.47 -8.85
C ALA A 62 5.84 15.36 -9.89
N ASN A 63 6.39 14.77 -10.96
CA ASN A 63 7.11 15.48 -12.02
C ASN A 63 6.24 15.86 -13.23
N ARG A 64 4.93 15.59 -13.21
CA ARG A 64 4.05 15.90 -14.34
C ARG A 64 3.86 17.42 -14.52
N LYS A 65 3.68 17.86 -15.75
CA LYS A 65 3.43 19.28 -16.09
C LYS A 65 1.95 19.69 -16.06
N GLU A 66 1.03 18.73 -15.93
CA GLU A 66 -0.41 18.96 -16.00
C GLU A 66 -1.08 18.99 -14.61
N GLU A 67 -1.87 20.03 -14.36
CA GLU A 67 -2.56 20.25 -13.09
C GLU A 67 -3.97 19.63 -13.11
N GLY A 68 -4.06 18.34 -12.83
CA GLY A 68 -5.35 17.68 -12.57
C GLY A 68 -5.71 17.54 -11.08
N LEU A 69 -4.68 17.48 -10.21
CA LEU A 69 -4.84 17.26 -8.76
C LEU A 69 -4.17 18.37 -7.91
N GLY A 70 -3.69 19.43 -8.56
CA GLY A 70 -2.86 20.46 -7.94
C GLY A 70 -1.44 19.99 -7.58
N PRO A 71 -0.63 20.87 -6.97
CA PRO A 71 0.73 20.56 -6.52
C PRO A 71 0.74 19.71 -5.25
N LEU A 72 1.88 19.05 -5.00
CA LEU A 72 2.18 18.42 -3.72
C LEU A 72 2.16 19.43 -2.57
N LYS A 73 1.58 19.05 -1.43
CA LYS A 73 1.52 19.88 -0.22
C LYS A 73 2.19 19.18 0.96
N ALA A 74 2.85 19.95 1.81
CA ALA A 74 3.38 19.44 3.06
C ALA A 74 2.25 18.86 3.93
N GLY A 75 2.48 17.68 4.52
CA GLY A 75 1.49 16.95 5.31
C GLY A 75 0.51 16.09 4.49
N GLN A 76 0.62 16.06 3.16
CA GLN A 76 -0.20 15.18 2.33
C GLN A 76 0.22 13.71 2.50
N LEU A 77 -0.77 12.82 2.66
CA LEU A 77 -0.57 11.38 2.62
C LEU A 77 -0.69 10.88 1.18
N VAL A 78 0.28 10.07 0.75
CA VAL A 78 0.31 9.49 -0.60
C VAL A 78 0.54 7.99 -0.48
N THR A 79 -0.36 7.20 -1.07
CA THR A 79 -0.17 5.76 -1.23
C THR A 79 0.52 5.50 -2.56
N THR A 80 1.60 4.72 -2.53
CA THR A 80 2.44 4.46 -3.70
C THR A 80 2.01 3.26 -4.53
N GLY A 81 1.11 2.44 -3.99
CA GLY A 81 0.62 1.20 -4.56
C GLY A 81 0.74 0.04 -3.58
N SER A 82 0.35 -1.16 -4.01
CA SER A 82 0.39 -2.35 -3.16
C SER A 82 1.65 -3.17 -3.41
N LEU A 83 2.26 -3.66 -2.33
CA LEU A 83 3.34 -4.65 -2.35
C LEU A 83 2.86 -6.10 -2.38
N CYS A 84 1.54 -6.33 -2.29
CA CYS A 84 0.95 -7.67 -2.30
C CYS A 84 -0.18 -7.83 -3.34
N GLY A 85 -0.44 -6.80 -4.14
CA GLY A 85 -1.62 -6.71 -4.99
C GLY A 85 -2.92 -6.57 -4.18
N GLY A 86 -4.04 -6.99 -4.76
CA GLY A 86 -5.33 -7.05 -4.08
C GLY A 86 -5.54 -8.42 -3.42
N VAL A 87 -5.58 -8.44 -2.09
CA VAL A 87 -5.88 -9.66 -1.31
C VAL A 87 -7.36 -9.65 -0.93
N LEU A 88 -8.11 -10.66 -1.39
CA LEU A 88 -9.53 -10.77 -1.10
C LEU A 88 -9.73 -11.14 0.38
N SER A 89 -10.50 -10.34 1.10
CA SER A 89 -10.94 -10.70 2.45
C SER A 89 -12.15 -11.62 2.36
N PRO A 90 -12.09 -12.86 2.90
CA PRO A 90 -13.24 -13.77 2.89
C PRO A 90 -14.33 -13.35 3.90
N GLY A 91 -14.09 -12.33 4.72
CA GLY A 91 -15.04 -11.83 5.71
C GLY A 91 -14.55 -10.61 6.48
N LYS A 92 -15.08 -10.46 7.69
CA LYS A 92 -14.74 -9.43 8.67
C LYS A 92 -14.04 -10.06 9.88
N GLY A 93 -13.34 -9.28 10.67
CA GLY A 93 -12.64 -9.77 11.87
C GLY A 93 -11.27 -9.16 12.09
N GLU A 94 -10.46 -9.82 12.90
CA GLU A 94 -9.09 -9.39 13.18
C GLU A 94 -8.20 -9.65 11.98
N VAL A 95 -7.60 -8.59 11.46
CA VAL A 95 -6.58 -8.64 10.43
C VAL A 95 -5.23 -8.40 11.08
N VAL A 96 -4.27 -9.28 10.81
CA VAL A 96 -2.86 -9.10 11.17
C VAL A 96 -2.06 -9.05 9.88
N THR A 97 -1.21 -8.03 9.75
CA THR A 97 -0.35 -7.80 8.59
C THR A 97 1.08 -7.63 9.04
N ARG A 98 2.03 -8.05 8.19
CA ARG A 98 3.45 -7.81 8.39
C ARG A 98 4.10 -7.49 7.04
N LEU A 99 4.98 -6.49 7.08
CA LEU A 99 5.97 -6.22 6.04
C LEU A 99 7.33 -6.55 6.65
N ALA A 100 7.78 -7.79 6.53
CA ALA A 100 8.99 -8.26 7.21
C ALA A 100 10.25 -7.75 6.49
N PRO A 101 11.30 -7.37 7.23
CA PRO A 101 11.40 -7.34 8.70
C PRO A 101 10.95 -6.00 9.33
N LEU A 102 10.35 -5.11 8.56
CA LEU A 102 10.19 -3.69 8.89
C LEU A 102 9.08 -3.38 9.89
N ALA A 103 7.91 -3.99 9.72
CA ALA A 103 6.73 -3.60 10.48
C ALA A 103 5.70 -4.72 10.57
N ASP A 104 4.94 -4.69 11.66
CA ASP A 104 3.69 -5.42 11.84
C ASP A 104 2.57 -4.46 12.25
N LEU A 105 1.34 -4.88 11.99
CA LEU A 105 0.13 -4.13 12.29
C LEU A 105 -1.05 -5.09 12.44
N SER A 106 -1.93 -4.84 13.42
CA SER A 106 -3.24 -5.46 13.50
C SER A 106 -4.37 -4.44 13.58
N PHE A 107 -5.53 -4.78 13.00
CA PHE A 107 -6.75 -3.98 13.10
C PHE A 107 -7.99 -4.88 12.96
N THR A 108 -9.16 -4.36 13.33
CA THR A 108 -10.43 -5.07 13.12
C THR A 108 -11.14 -4.52 11.88
N LEU A 109 -11.34 -5.38 10.87
CA LEU A 109 -12.20 -5.10 9.72
C LEU A 109 -13.66 -5.32 10.14
N ARG A 110 -14.48 -4.26 10.07
CA ARG A 110 -15.86 -4.22 10.58
C ARG A 110 -16.93 -4.30 9.52
#